data_AF-A0A317I0S0-F1
#
_entry.id   AF-A0A317I0S0-F1
#
_cell.length_a   1.000
_cell.length_b   1.000
_cell.length_c   1.000
_cell.angle_alpha   90.00
_cell.angle_beta   90.00
_cell.angle_gamma   90.00
#
_symmetry.space_group_name_H-M   'P 1'
#
loop_
_entity.id
_entity.type
_entity.pdbx_description
1 polymer ?
#
loop_
_entity_poly.entity_id
_entity_poly.type
_entity_poly.pdbx_seq_one_letter_code
_entity_poly.pdbx_strand_id
1 'polypeptide(L)'
;MPDVYSSPRIAGRGSFVKQVFLSYARADGKKVKRLYDDLSRMGSIRVWFDRVDLLPGVKWNPAIRKAIRESDFFLAVLSQQSVSNRGFRHSELREALDVSKEFPEDWIFLVPTRLDDCPMPFHELEELNYADLFPKWDDGVARLCSTLQTSASSGKPLVRDEIPHDDLSIMVDVDRVGKSERTSIDGGKVLRRRKEPRRAHTVRRTYHYKVGLADLDLKSGIRTMGRVAHGLDSVQSSFHFTLERLSAPRKALTTMDRCPQLYLPRLPKSFYKRVGPLDTDNVICLTRRFLAFDEGSYVRYNHLTGDSPAEPRVRFISYAGLQEHAEAAGVTLEVAIAYLITAELVDYFLDLGYHDQTRNCPMDRTEDHSELTGGLRAGHFCKSCARALDKGTPFASAFRAMIAWGR
;
A
#
# COMPACT_ATOMS: atom_id res chain seq x y z
N MET A 1 1.05 48.74 11.15
CA MET A 1 1.29 47.66 12.14
C MET A 1 2.25 46.67 11.51
N PRO A 2 3.27 46.16 12.22
CA PRO A 2 4.17 45.13 11.69
C PRO A 2 3.50 43.76 11.66
N ASP A 3 4.00 42.89 10.78
CA ASP A 3 3.50 41.54 10.54
C ASP A 3 3.91 40.56 11.67
N VAL A 4 2.96 39.77 12.16
CA VAL A 4 3.10 38.94 13.39
C VAL A 4 3.62 37.52 13.07
N TYR A 5 3.79 37.16 11.79
CA TYR A 5 4.24 35.82 11.36
C TYR A 5 5.73 35.71 10.98
N SER A 6 6.54 36.74 11.23
CA SER A 6 8.00 36.64 11.07
C SER A 6 8.66 35.96 12.27
N SER A 7 9.08 34.69 12.11
CA SER A 7 9.95 34.00 13.07
C SER A 7 11.23 34.81 13.35
N PRO A 8 11.73 34.84 14.61
CA PRO A 8 12.87 35.67 14.97
C PRO A 8 14.15 35.15 14.30
N ARG A 9 14.68 35.90 13.34
CA ARG A 9 16.06 35.70 12.84
C ARG A 9 17.03 36.15 13.94
N ILE A 10 17.56 35.19 14.68
CA ILE A 10 18.64 35.44 15.65
C ILE A 10 19.88 35.88 14.86
N ALA A 11 20.25 37.16 15.01
CA ALA A 11 21.43 37.73 14.38
C ALA A 11 22.70 37.34 15.17
N GLY A 12 23.44 36.37 14.64
CA GLY A 12 24.76 35.97 15.11
C GLY A 12 25.43 35.12 14.03
N ARG A 13 26.77 35.13 13.95
CA ARG A 13 27.52 34.31 12.98
C ARG A 13 27.34 32.82 13.33
N GLY A 14 26.31 32.19 12.79
CA GLY A 14 25.82 30.87 13.22
C GLY A 14 25.87 29.82 12.11
N SER A 15 26.27 28.61 12.49
CA SER A 15 26.12 27.39 11.69
C SER A 15 24.68 27.27 11.18
N PHE A 16 24.52 27.00 9.88
CA PHE A 16 23.23 26.62 9.31
C PHE A 16 22.76 25.33 9.98
N VAL A 17 21.67 25.41 10.74
CA VAL A 17 21.02 24.24 11.35
C VAL A 17 20.24 23.52 10.27
N LYS A 18 20.71 22.33 9.90
CA LYS A 18 20.08 21.51 8.84
C LYS A 18 18.79 20.89 9.33
N GLN A 19 17.75 20.91 8.50
CA GLN A 19 16.48 20.26 8.79
C GLN A 19 16.45 18.83 8.25
N VAL A 20 16.04 17.88 9.09
CA VAL A 20 16.02 16.44 8.76
C VAL A 20 14.63 15.88 9.03
N PHE A 21 13.93 15.46 7.97
CA PHE A 21 12.61 14.84 8.07
C PHE A 21 12.74 13.35 8.46
N LEU A 22 12.13 12.93 9.57
CA LEU A 22 12.05 11.51 9.96
C LEU A 22 10.71 10.90 9.51
N SER A 23 10.72 10.12 8.44
CA SER A 23 9.56 9.32 8.03
C SER A 23 9.66 7.92 8.65
N TYR A 24 8.61 7.49 9.35
CA TYR A 24 8.59 6.18 10.02
C TYR A 24 7.19 5.58 10.17
N ALA A 25 7.08 4.24 10.24
CA ALA A 25 5.80 3.61 10.55
C ALA A 25 5.43 3.79 12.04
N ARG A 26 4.15 4.09 12.30
CA ARG A 26 3.62 4.34 13.65
C ARG A 26 3.99 3.29 14.71
N ALA A 27 4.18 2.03 14.31
CA ALA A 27 4.57 0.92 15.19
C ALA A 27 6.01 1.02 15.71
N ASP A 28 6.93 1.57 14.90
CA ASP A 28 8.36 1.69 15.21
C ASP A 28 8.71 2.86 16.14
N GLY A 29 7.71 3.65 16.55
CA GLY A 29 7.91 4.91 17.28
C GLY A 29 8.77 4.84 18.55
N LYS A 30 8.93 3.66 19.18
CA LYS A 30 9.90 3.48 20.28
C LYS A 30 11.35 3.51 19.81
N LYS A 31 11.70 2.77 18.74
CA LYS A 31 13.04 2.78 18.13
C LYS A 31 13.31 4.16 17.52
N VAL A 32 12.33 4.72 16.82
CA VAL A 32 12.47 6.04 16.14
C VAL A 32 12.62 7.18 17.14
N LYS A 33 11.95 7.14 18.30
CA LYS A 33 12.20 8.14 19.36
C LYS A 33 13.65 8.09 19.84
N ARG A 34 14.25 6.89 20.01
CA ARG A 34 15.68 6.79 20.35
C ARG A 34 16.54 7.44 19.27
N LEU A 35 16.25 7.19 17.99
CA LEU A 35 16.98 7.81 16.88
C LEU A 35 16.85 9.34 16.88
N TYR A 36 15.65 9.87 17.11
CA TYR A 36 15.40 11.31 17.30
C TYR A 36 16.23 11.87 18.47
N ASP A 37 16.21 11.20 19.63
CA ASP A 37 16.93 11.63 20.83
C ASP A 37 18.46 11.57 20.63
N ASP A 38 18.97 10.65 19.81
CA ASP A 38 20.39 10.52 19.47
C ASP A 38 20.84 11.56 18.43
N LEU A 39 20.09 11.76 17.34
CA LEU A 39 20.38 12.76 16.29
C LEU A 39 20.29 14.20 16.83
N SER A 40 19.33 14.48 17.71
CA SER A 40 19.12 15.82 18.28
C SER A 40 20.30 16.30 19.17
N ARG A 41 21.16 15.38 19.65
CA ARG A 41 22.36 15.75 20.44
C ARG A 41 23.45 16.44 19.61
N MET A 42 23.37 16.39 18.28
CA MET A 42 24.41 16.97 17.42
C MET A 42 24.43 18.50 17.40
N GLY A 43 23.35 19.17 17.80
CA GLY A 43 23.25 20.64 17.89
C GLY A 43 23.23 21.40 16.55
N SER A 44 23.83 20.86 15.49
CA SER A 44 23.81 21.40 14.11
C SER A 44 22.63 20.92 13.27
N ILE A 45 21.73 20.10 13.85
CA ILE A 45 20.59 19.50 13.17
C ILE A 45 19.29 19.75 13.93
N ARG A 46 18.27 20.18 13.20
CA ARG A 46 16.88 20.19 13.61
C ARG A 46 16.19 18.96 13.00
N VAL A 47 15.84 18.00 13.84
CA VAL A 47 15.04 16.86 13.41
C VAL A 47 13.56 17.27 13.41
N TRP A 48 12.88 17.16 12.28
CA TRP A 48 11.45 17.44 12.12
C TRP A 48 10.66 16.16 12.36
N PHE A 49 9.62 16.23 13.21
CA PHE A 49 8.91 15.05 13.70
C PHE A 49 7.39 15.27 13.68
N ASP A 50 6.67 14.38 12.98
CA ASP A 50 5.23 14.47 12.69
C ASP A 50 4.35 14.71 13.92
N ARG A 51 4.74 14.16 15.08
CA ARG A 51 3.99 14.28 16.35
C ARG A 51 4.30 15.53 17.18
N VAL A 52 5.30 16.33 16.80
CA VAL A 52 5.77 17.48 17.61
C VAL A 52 5.61 18.81 16.86
N ASP A 53 5.86 18.83 15.54
CA ASP A 53 5.86 20.09 14.77
C ASP A 53 4.51 20.44 14.10
N LEU A 54 3.52 19.54 14.09
CA LEU A 54 2.19 19.77 13.49
C LEU A 54 1.21 20.40 14.50
N LEU A 55 0.92 21.70 14.30
CA LEU A 55 -0.08 22.42 15.10
C LEU A 55 -1.52 21.92 14.82
N PRO A 56 -2.38 21.80 15.84
CA PRO A 56 -3.81 21.48 15.66
C PRO A 56 -4.50 22.46 14.70
N GLY A 57 -5.28 21.92 13.76
CA GLY A 57 -6.04 22.70 12.76
C GLY A 57 -5.33 22.91 11.41
N VAL A 58 -4.05 22.56 11.29
CA VAL A 58 -3.33 22.58 10.01
C VAL A 58 -3.77 21.37 9.15
N LYS A 59 -4.02 21.58 7.86
CA LYS A 59 -4.27 20.47 6.91
C LYS A 59 -3.00 19.62 6.77
N TRP A 60 -3.09 18.37 7.21
CA TRP A 60 -1.94 17.46 7.39
C TRP A 60 -1.15 17.20 6.09
N ASN A 61 -1.82 16.79 5.01
CA ASN A 61 -1.18 16.44 3.73
C ASN A 61 -0.36 17.59 3.10
N PRO A 62 -0.89 18.83 2.94
CA PRO A 62 -0.09 19.96 2.46
C PRO A 62 1.10 20.31 3.35
N ALA A 63 0.95 20.19 4.68
CA ALA A 63 2.00 20.53 5.63
C ALA A 63 3.17 19.53 5.60
N ILE A 64 2.90 18.22 5.51
CA ILE A 64 3.96 17.22 5.31
C ILE A 64 4.71 17.48 4.01
N ARG A 65 4.00 17.62 2.87
CA ARG A 65 4.63 17.87 1.56
C ARG A 65 5.55 19.10 1.58
N LYS A 66 5.09 20.16 2.24
CA LYS A 66 5.90 21.36 2.45
C LYS A 66 7.13 21.07 3.31
N ALA A 67 6.97 20.39 4.45
CA ALA A 67 8.09 20.03 5.34
C ALA A 67 9.12 19.11 4.68
N ILE A 68 8.70 18.17 3.82
CA ILE A 68 9.61 17.31 3.02
C ILE A 68 10.47 18.18 2.11
N ARG A 69 9.88 19.11 1.35
CA ARG A 69 10.61 20.00 0.42
C ARG A 69 11.44 21.09 1.11
N GLU A 70 11.09 21.45 2.34
CA GLU A 70 11.85 22.41 3.16
C GLU A 70 12.95 21.74 4.02
N SER A 71 13.14 20.42 3.90
CA SER A 71 14.19 19.69 4.63
C SER A 71 15.44 19.49 3.77
N ASP A 72 16.62 19.57 4.38
CA ASP A 72 17.89 19.26 3.72
C ASP A 72 18.06 17.75 3.47
N PHE A 73 17.49 16.93 4.35
CA PHE A 73 17.51 15.46 4.25
C PHE A 73 16.16 14.85 4.64
N PHE A 74 15.85 13.70 4.04
CA PHE A 74 14.73 12.83 4.38
C PHE A 74 15.26 11.45 4.78
N LEU A 75 15.01 11.03 6.02
CA LEU A 75 15.32 9.68 6.50
C LEU A 75 14.09 8.79 6.33
N ALA A 76 14.20 7.79 5.47
CA ALA A 76 13.21 6.74 5.32
C ALA A 76 13.51 5.63 6.33
N VAL A 77 12.80 5.62 7.47
CA VAL A 77 13.06 4.66 8.55
C VAL A 77 12.26 3.38 8.34
N LEU A 78 12.95 2.33 7.91
CA LEU A 78 12.41 1.05 7.47
C LEU A 78 12.49 -0.03 8.55
N SER A 79 11.52 -0.94 8.57
CA SER A 79 11.50 -2.17 9.37
C SER A 79 10.67 -3.23 8.65
N GLN A 80 10.77 -4.50 9.04
CA GLN A 80 9.88 -5.56 8.56
C GLN A 80 8.39 -5.19 8.76
N GLN A 81 8.08 -4.45 9.84
CA GLN A 81 6.73 -3.98 10.12
C GLN A 81 6.34 -2.74 9.28
N SER A 82 7.29 -1.86 8.94
CA SER A 82 7.01 -0.68 8.11
C SER A 82 6.89 -1.05 6.63
N VAL A 83 7.72 -1.96 6.14
CA VAL A 83 7.71 -2.46 4.75
C VAL A 83 6.49 -3.33 4.47
N SER A 84 5.99 -4.08 5.46
CA SER A 84 4.71 -4.78 5.33
C SER A 84 3.49 -3.84 5.43
N ASN A 85 3.59 -2.73 6.19
CA ASN A 85 2.50 -1.77 6.35
C ASN A 85 2.36 -0.82 5.13
N ARG A 86 1.14 -0.70 4.60
CA ARG A 86 0.84 0.14 3.43
C ARG A 86 0.87 1.62 3.74
N GLY A 87 0.30 2.03 4.88
CA GLY A 87 0.14 3.44 5.23
C GLY A 87 1.46 4.20 5.40
N PHE A 88 2.57 3.51 5.68
CA PHE A 88 3.91 4.11 5.73
C PHE A 88 4.57 4.23 4.35
N ARG A 89 4.38 3.25 3.47
CA ARG A 89 5.03 3.22 2.15
C ARG A 89 4.52 4.29 1.19
N HIS A 90 3.31 4.81 1.40
CA HIS A 90 2.48 5.29 0.30
C HIS A 90 2.56 6.80 0.00
N SER A 91 2.43 7.70 0.97
CA SER A 91 2.49 9.16 0.69
C SER A 91 3.89 9.77 0.82
N GLU A 92 4.52 9.67 1.99
CA GLU A 92 5.72 10.44 2.32
C GLU A 92 6.97 9.93 1.59
N LEU A 93 7.17 8.61 1.58
CA LEU A 93 8.34 7.99 0.94
C LEU A 93 8.30 8.11 -0.59
N ARG A 94 7.11 8.05 -1.20
CA ARG A 94 6.93 8.34 -2.64
C ARG A 94 7.12 9.81 -2.97
N GLU A 95 6.57 10.73 -2.17
CA GLU A 95 6.82 12.17 -2.34
C GLU A 95 8.32 12.48 -2.20
N ALA A 96 9.02 11.86 -1.24
CA ALA A 96 10.47 12.02 -1.07
C ALA A 96 11.28 11.42 -2.23
N LEU A 97 10.84 10.32 -2.82
CA LEU A 97 11.42 9.73 -4.05
C LEU A 97 11.18 10.59 -5.29
N ASP A 98 10.06 11.31 -5.37
CA ASP A 98 9.82 12.24 -6.47
C ASP A 98 10.58 13.56 -6.27
N VAL A 99 10.62 14.07 -5.04
CA VAL A 99 11.44 15.24 -4.65
C VAL A 99 12.94 14.96 -4.80
N SER A 100 13.43 13.73 -4.53
CA SER A 100 14.84 13.39 -4.74
C SER A 100 15.28 13.50 -6.20
N LYS A 101 14.35 13.32 -7.16
CA LYS A 101 14.60 13.48 -8.61
C LYS A 101 14.67 14.95 -9.05
N GLU A 102 14.27 15.90 -8.19
CA GLU A 102 14.44 17.34 -8.42
C GLU A 102 15.86 17.83 -8.06
N PHE A 103 16.62 17.03 -7.31
CA PHE A 103 18.02 17.32 -6.94
C PHE A 103 19.03 16.70 -7.93
N PRO A 104 20.26 17.24 -8.02
CA PRO A 104 21.38 16.59 -8.72
C PRO A 104 21.70 15.19 -8.19
N GLU A 105 22.21 14.30 -9.04
CA GLU A 105 22.58 12.91 -8.67
C GLU A 105 23.65 12.83 -7.55
N ASP A 106 24.49 13.85 -7.38
CA ASP A 106 25.48 13.95 -6.31
C ASP A 106 24.93 14.49 -4.98
N TRP A 107 23.62 14.80 -4.91
CA TRP A 107 22.98 15.34 -3.73
C TRP A 107 22.27 14.26 -2.89
N ILE A 108 22.76 14.03 -1.68
CA ILE A 108 22.14 13.09 -0.74
C ILE A 108 20.94 13.75 -0.06
N PHE A 109 19.76 13.69 -0.69
CA PHE A 109 18.50 14.09 -0.06
C PHE A 109 17.87 12.93 0.71
N LEU A 110 17.74 11.76 0.06
CA LEU A 110 17.01 10.60 0.59
C LEU A 110 17.98 9.57 1.20
N VAL A 111 17.79 9.23 2.47
CA VAL A 111 18.64 8.29 3.22
C VAL A 111 17.81 7.11 3.76
N PRO A 112 17.87 5.92 3.12
CA PRO A 112 17.23 4.72 3.66
C PRO A 112 17.92 4.27 4.95
N THR A 113 17.14 4.03 6.00
CA THR A 113 17.62 3.70 7.35
C THR A 113 16.87 2.49 7.90
N ARG A 114 17.50 1.32 8.02
CA ARG A 114 16.80 0.09 8.46
C ARG A 114 16.96 -0.16 9.97
N LEU A 115 15.85 -0.50 10.64
CA LEU A 115 15.74 -0.79 12.08
C LEU A 115 15.87 -2.28 12.43
N ASP A 116 15.74 -3.13 11.43
CA ASP A 116 15.93 -4.58 11.42
C ASP A 116 16.07 -5.04 9.96
N ASP A 117 16.50 -6.28 9.75
CA ASP A 117 16.75 -6.80 8.41
C ASP A 117 15.44 -6.94 7.64
N CYS A 118 15.21 -6.02 6.71
CA CYS A 118 14.02 -5.90 5.88
C CYS A 118 14.40 -5.58 4.43
N PRO A 119 13.59 -6.04 3.44
CA PRO A 119 13.80 -5.70 2.04
C PRO A 119 13.42 -4.23 1.79
N MET A 120 13.99 -3.63 0.74
CA MET A 120 13.60 -2.28 0.34
C MET A 120 12.16 -2.28 -0.23
N PRO A 121 11.32 -1.28 0.10
CA PRO A 121 9.94 -1.24 -0.39
C PRO A 121 9.80 -0.76 -1.85
N PHE A 122 10.88 -0.22 -2.45
CA PHE A 122 10.93 0.37 -3.79
C PHE A 122 12.29 0.09 -4.43
N HIS A 123 12.33 -0.16 -5.75
CA HIS A 123 13.57 -0.42 -6.50
C HIS A 123 14.51 0.79 -6.47
N GLU A 124 13.95 2.00 -6.52
CA GLU A 124 14.71 3.25 -6.41
C GLU A 124 15.46 3.40 -5.07
N LEU A 125 15.11 2.62 -4.04
CA LEU A 125 15.85 2.55 -2.77
C LEU A 125 16.90 1.45 -2.74
N GLU A 126 16.84 0.46 -3.65
CA GLU A 126 17.88 -0.57 -3.82
C GLU A 126 19.13 0.01 -4.51
N GLU A 127 18.94 1.05 -5.32
CA GLU A 127 20.00 1.85 -5.95
C GLU A 127 20.71 2.80 -4.96
N LEU A 128 20.12 3.04 -3.77
CA LEU A 128 20.67 3.92 -2.74
C LEU A 128 21.44 3.14 -1.65
N ASN A 129 22.58 3.68 -1.23
CA ASN A 129 23.28 3.18 -0.05
C ASN A 129 22.49 3.52 1.23
N TYR A 130 22.40 2.57 2.16
CA TYR A 130 21.55 2.63 3.34
C TYR A 130 22.34 2.49 4.65
N ALA A 131 21.73 2.97 5.74
CA ALA A 131 22.24 2.84 7.10
C ALA A 131 21.45 1.80 7.89
N ASP A 132 22.11 0.72 8.33
CA ASP A 132 21.51 -0.24 9.26
C ASP A 132 21.78 0.19 10.70
N LEU A 133 20.73 0.28 11.53
CA LEU A 133 20.82 0.50 12.97
C LEU A 133 20.89 -0.81 13.76
N PHE A 134 21.23 -1.90 13.08
CA PHE A 134 21.40 -3.26 13.59
C PHE A 134 22.58 -3.92 12.86
N PRO A 135 23.23 -4.95 13.45
CA PRO A 135 23.06 -5.41 14.83
C PRO A 135 23.60 -4.39 15.86
N LYS A 136 24.40 -3.41 15.43
CA LYS A 136 24.96 -2.36 16.30
C LYS A 136 24.35 -1.00 16.00
N TRP A 137 23.54 -0.51 16.94
CA TRP A 137 22.85 0.78 16.81
C TRP A 137 23.79 1.96 16.64
N ASP A 138 24.83 2.04 17.47
CA ASP A 138 25.66 3.24 17.58
C ASP A 138 26.56 3.43 16.34
N ASP A 139 27.00 2.34 15.71
CA ASP A 139 27.71 2.34 14.42
C ASP A 139 26.83 2.93 13.29
N GLY A 140 25.56 2.51 13.24
CA GLY A 140 24.57 3.01 12.28
C GLY A 140 24.22 4.48 12.48
N VAL A 141 24.05 4.90 13.75
CA VAL A 141 23.87 6.32 14.09
C VAL A 141 25.11 7.14 13.70
N ALA A 142 26.32 6.65 13.97
CA ALA A 142 27.56 7.34 13.57
C ALA A 142 27.67 7.52 12.05
N ARG A 143 27.27 6.51 11.25
CA ARG A 143 27.15 6.64 9.79
C ARG A 143 26.17 7.76 9.41
N LEU A 144 24.95 7.74 9.94
CA LEU A 144 23.94 8.79 9.69
C LEU A 144 24.46 10.18 10.05
N CYS A 145 25.06 10.34 11.23
CA CYS A 145 25.65 11.60 11.68
C CYS A 145 26.67 12.13 10.66
N SER A 146 27.54 11.27 10.11
CA SER A 146 28.52 11.67 9.10
C SER A 146 27.88 12.11 7.77
N THR A 147 26.85 11.39 7.30
CA THR A 147 26.07 11.78 6.11
C THR A 147 25.43 13.16 6.31
N LEU A 148 24.70 13.33 7.41
CA LEU A 148 23.92 14.54 7.68
C LEU A 148 24.80 15.76 7.97
N GLN A 149 26.02 15.57 8.44
CA GLN A 149 26.99 16.65 8.62
C GLN A 149 27.62 17.13 7.30
N THR A 150 27.72 16.26 6.27
CA THR A 150 28.30 16.59 4.95
C THR A 150 27.68 17.87 4.36
N SER A 151 28.48 18.93 4.21
CA SER A 151 28.01 20.17 3.57
C SER A 151 27.56 19.88 2.14
N ALA A 152 26.36 20.36 1.81
CA ALA A 152 25.93 20.46 0.43
C ALA A 152 27.00 21.19 -0.40
N SER A 153 27.28 20.65 -1.60
CA SER A 153 28.28 21.09 -2.58
C SER A 153 29.77 20.90 -2.23
N SER A 154 30.37 19.96 -2.96
CA SER A 154 31.69 20.06 -3.59
C SER A 154 31.77 18.93 -4.60
N GLY A 155 31.88 19.22 -5.90
CA GLY A 155 31.87 18.23 -6.99
C GLY A 155 33.10 17.31 -7.01
N LYS A 156 33.23 16.47 -5.98
CA LYS A 156 34.20 15.39 -5.85
C LYS A 156 33.42 14.10 -5.62
N PRO A 157 33.78 12.98 -6.29
CA PRO A 157 33.12 11.70 -6.06
C PRO A 157 33.17 11.30 -4.58
N LEU A 158 32.03 10.90 -4.02
CA LEU A 158 31.93 10.35 -2.66
C LEU A 158 32.37 8.87 -2.64
N VAL A 159 33.58 8.61 -3.13
CA VAL A 159 34.28 7.34 -2.95
C VAL A 159 35.16 7.48 -1.71
N ARG A 160 34.94 6.63 -0.70
CA ARG A 160 35.91 6.43 0.38
C ARG A 160 36.87 5.33 -0.05
N ASP A 161 38.16 5.57 0.17
CA ASP A 161 39.21 4.61 -0.15
C ASP A 161 39.03 3.28 0.60
N GLU A 162 39.26 2.20 -0.14
CA GLU A 162 39.58 0.82 0.27
C GLU A 162 39.06 0.34 1.65
N ILE A 163 37.94 -0.40 1.61
CA ILE A 163 37.69 -1.47 2.60
C ILE A 163 38.32 -2.74 2.02
N PRO A 164 39.17 -3.48 2.76
CA PRO A 164 39.80 -4.70 2.25
C PRO A 164 38.79 -5.74 1.77
N HIS A 165 38.99 -6.22 0.54
CA HIS A 165 38.30 -7.40 0.04
C HIS A 165 38.75 -8.65 0.79
N ASP A 166 37.81 -9.32 1.46
CA ASP A 166 37.80 -10.78 1.56
C ASP A 166 36.34 -11.27 1.69
N ASP A 167 36.08 -12.47 1.17
CA ASP A 167 34.79 -13.18 1.15
C ASP A 167 33.59 -12.52 0.47
N LEU A 168 33.71 -12.33 -0.85
CA LEU A 168 32.58 -12.34 -1.78
C LEU A 168 32.79 -13.41 -2.87
N SER A 169 32.81 -14.68 -2.46
CA SER A 169 32.73 -15.83 -3.38
C SER A 169 31.44 -16.62 -3.15
N ILE A 170 30.48 -16.39 -4.05
CA ILE A 170 29.61 -17.38 -4.72
C ILE A 170 28.89 -16.57 -5.80
N MET A 171 29.46 -16.59 -7.01
CA MET A 171 28.74 -16.13 -8.19
C MET A 171 27.69 -17.17 -8.58
N VAL A 172 26.58 -16.65 -9.10
CA VAL A 172 25.56 -17.41 -9.83
C VAL A 172 26.22 -18.19 -10.97
N ASP A 173 25.90 -19.47 -11.13
CA ASP A 173 26.23 -20.24 -12.33
C ASP A 173 24.94 -20.58 -13.09
N VAL A 174 24.88 -20.14 -14.35
CA VAL A 174 23.73 -20.28 -15.26
C VAL A 174 24.14 -21.19 -16.41
N ASP A 175 23.18 -22.00 -16.86
CA ASP A 175 23.22 -22.92 -18.00
C ASP A 175 24.12 -24.17 -17.91
N ARG A 176 23.45 -25.33 -17.88
CA ARG A 176 23.83 -26.42 -18.80
C ARG A 176 22.69 -27.34 -19.21
N VAL A 177 22.41 -27.32 -20.51
CA VAL A 177 21.63 -28.32 -21.25
C VAL A 177 22.41 -29.65 -21.30
N GLY A 178 21.78 -30.80 -21.07
CA GLY A 178 22.46 -32.10 -21.24
C GLY A 178 21.60 -33.35 -21.05
N LYS A 179 21.40 -34.12 -22.14
CA LYS A 179 20.71 -35.42 -22.20
C LYS A 179 21.52 -36.58 -21.57
N SER A 180 20.86 -37.63 -21.05
CA SER A 180 21.22 -39.06 -21.16
C SER A 180 20.13 -39.92 -20.46
N GLU A 181 19.33 -40.70 -21.20
CA GLU A 181 19.33 -42.20 -21.30
C GLU A 181 18.60 -42.93 -20.16
N ARG A 182 17.50 -43.66 -20.43
CA ARG A 182 17.36 -44.99 -21.06
C ARG A 182 17.86 -46.16 -20.18
N THR A 183 16.91 -46.86 -19.57
CA THR A 183 16.96 -48.31 -19.32
C THR A 183 15.60 -48.93 -19.67
N SER A 184 15.62 -50.16 -20.19
CA SER A 184 14.47 -50.89 -20.76
C SER A 184 14.25 -52.25 -20.07
N ILE A 185 13.19 -52.98 -20.50
CA ILE A 185 12.84 -54.41 -20.26
C ILE A 185 12.07 -54.63 -18.93
N ASP A 186 10.88 -55.26 -18.87
CA ASP A 186 9.96 -55.79 -19.90
C ASP A 186 8.47 -55.75 -19.46
N GLY A 187 7.55 -56.07 -20.38
CA GLY A 187 6.56 -57.12 -20.16
C GLY A 187 5.19 -56.75 -19.58
N GLY A 188 4.12 -56.89 -20.39
CA GLY A 188 2.78 -57.14 -19.83
C GLY A 188 1.54 -56.64 -20.58
N LYS A 189 1.05 -57.44 -21.53
CA LYS A 189 -0.37 -57.62 -21.93
C LYS A 189 -1.24 -56.38 -22.26
N VAL A 190 -1.60 -56.33 -23.55
CA VAL A 190 -2.75 -55.63 -24.14
C VAL A 190 -4.04 -55.78 -23.31
N LEU A 191 -4.68 -54.67 -22.94
CA LEU A 191 -6.11 -54.63 -22.63
C LEU A 191 -6.77 -53.41 -23.30
N ARG A 192 -7.74 -53.66 -24.20
CA ARG A 192 -8.54 -52.61 -24.84
C ARG A 192 -9.35 -51.84 -23.80
N ARG A 193 -9.13 -50.53 -23.64
CA ARG A 193 -10.05 -49.62 -22.93
C ARG A 193 -10.69 -48.61 -23.89
N ARG A 194 -11.91 -48.22 -23.54
CA ARG A 194 -12.82 -47.38 -24.35
C ARG A 194 -12.18 -46.03 -24.71
N LYS A 195 -12.55 -45.49 -25.88
CA LYS A 195 -12.35 -44.06 -26.20
C LYS A 195 -13.09 -43.23 -25.15
N GLU A 196 -12.37 -42.54 -24.28
CA GLU A 196 -12.92 -41.42 -23.53
C GLU A 196 -13.17 -40.23 -24.47
N PRO A 197 -14.17 -39.37 -24.19
CA PRO A 197 -14.36 -38.15 -24.97
C PRO A 197 -13.13 -37.25 -24.81
N ARG A 198 -12.68 -36.65 -25.92
CA ARG A 198 -11.59 -35.67 -25.90
C ARG A 198 -11.95 -34.56 -24.91
N ARG A 199 -11.27 -34.51 -23.75
CA ARG A 199 -11.32 -33.33 -22.88
C ARG A 199 -10.92 -32.13 -23.72
N ALA A 200 -11.86 -31.19 -23.89
CA ALA A 200 -11.54 -29.88 -24.44
C ALA A 200 -10.32 -29.37 -23.67
N HIS A 201 -9.30 -28.92 -24.39
CA HIS A 201 -8.16 -28.25 -23.76
C HIS A 201 -8.69 -26.92 -23.22
N THR A 202 -9.17 -26.93 -21.98
CA THR A 202 -9.35 -25.72 -21.20
C THR A 202 -7.98 -25.10 -21.05
N VAL A 203 -7.73 -24.07 -21.87
CA VAL A 203 -6.60 -23.17 -21.71
C VAL A 203 -6.63 -22.73 -20.25
N ARG A 204 -5.65 -23.20 -19.46
CA ARG A 204 -5.50 -22.79 -18.08
C ARG A 204 -5.16 -21.30 -18.13
N ARG A 205 -6.17 -20.45 -17.91
CA ARG A 205 -5.95 -19.02 -17.69
C ARG A 205 -5.00 -18.90 -16.50
N THR A 206 -3.79 -18.43 -16.78
CA THR A 206 -2.76 -18.23 -15.76
C THR A 206 -3.00 -16.88 -15.13
N TYR A 207 -3.76 -16.87 -14.04
CA TYR A 207 -3.98 -15.66 -13.24
C TYR A 207 -2.74 -15.39 -12.39
N HIS A 208 -2.43 -14.10 -12.18
CA HIS A 208 -1.27 -13.68 -11.41
C HIS A 208 -1.57 -13.54 -9.91
N TYR A 209 -2.81 -13.21 -9.55
CA TYR A 209 -3.26 -13.04 -8.16
C TYR A 209 -4.63 -13.66 -7.93
N LYS A 210 -4.85 -14.19 -6.73
CA LYS A 210 -6.12 -14.71 -6.23
C LYS A 210 -6.73 -13.73 -5.22
N VAL A 211 -7.99 -13.36 -5.42
CA VAL A 211 -8.73 -12.43 -4.55
C VAL A 211 -9.97 -13.11 -3.99
N GLY A 212 -9.97 -13.40 -2.70
CA GLY A 212 -11.10 -14.00 -2.01
C GLY A 212 -12.19 -12.97 -1.69
N LEU A 213 -13.41 -13.21 -2.17
CA LEU A 213 -14.58 -12.39 -1.82
C LEU A 213 -15.38 -13.09 -0.72
N ALA A 214 -15.55 -12.43 0.44
CA ALA A 214 -16.24 -12.99 1.59
C ALA A 214 -17.45 -12.15 2.02
N ASP A 215 -18.67 -12.67 1.87
CA ASP A 215 -19.89 -12.03 2.40
C ASP A 215 -20.01 -12.27 3.92
N LEU A 216 -19.63 -11.26 4.70
CA LEU A 216 -19.60 -11.31 6.16
C LEU A 216 -20.97 -11.51 6.81
N ASP A 217 -22.06 -11.25 6.08
CA ASP A 217 -23.42 -11.35 6.58
C ASP A 217 -24.02 -12.75 6.45
N LEU A 218 -23.42 -13.63 5.64
CA LEU A 218 -23.89 -15.00 5.34
C LEU A 218 -25.38 -15.12 4.96
N LYS A 219 -25.99 -14.04 4.45
CA LYS A 219 -27.35 -14.06 3.89
C LYS A 219 -27.30 -14.43 2.41
N SER A 220 -28.38 -14.19 1.67
CA SER A 220 -28.55 -14.50 0.24
C SER A 220 -27.52 -13.87 -0.73
N GLY A 221 -26.56 -13.08 -0.25
CA GLY A 221 -25.56 -12.37 -1.04
C GLY A 221 -24.53 -13.27 -1.73
N ILE A 222 -24.41 -14.56 -1.38
CA ILE A 222 -23.54 -15.53 -2.08
C ILE A 222 -23.82 -15.54 -3.61
N ARG A 223 -25.08 -15.39 -4.04
CA ARG A 223 -25.42 -15.31 -5.48
C ARG A 223 -24.88 -14.03 -6.13
N THR A 224 -25.00 -12.89 -5.45
CA THR A 224 -24.44 -11.60 -5.88
C THR A 224 -22.92 -11.69 -5.97
N MET A 225 -22.25 -12.23 -4.95
CA MET A 225 -20.79 -12.39 -4.94
C MET A 225 -20.30 -13.32 -6.05
N GLY A 226 -21.00 -14.43 -6.31
CA GLY A 226 -20.67 -15.33 -7.41
C GLY A 226 -20.81 -14.69 -8.80
N ARG A 227 -21.82 -13.82 -8.99
CA ARG A 227 -21.96 -13.03 -10.23
C ARG A 227 -20.84 -12.00 -10.37
N VAL A 228 -20.49 -11.29 -9.29
CA VAL A 228 -19.39 -10.32 -9.26
C VAL A 228 -18.06 -11.00 -9.60
N ALA A 229 -17.72 -12.09 -8.90
CA ALA A 229 -16.51 -12.87 -9.16
C ALA A 229 -16.43 -13.35 -10.61
N HIS A 230 -17.50 -13.99 -11.11
CA HIS A 230 -17.56 -14.48 -12.49
C HIS A 230 -17.48 -13.34 -13.52
N GLY A 231 -18.11 -12.20 -13.23
CA GLY A 231 -18.07 -11.01 -14.07
C GLY A 231 -16.68 -10.41 -14.21
N LEU A 232 -16.01 -10.19 -13.08
CA LEU A 232 -14.63 -9.70 -13.03
C LEU A 232 -13.65 -10.69 -13.68
N ASP A 233 -13.79 -11.99 -13.45
CA ASP A 233 -13.00 -13.03 -14.16
C ASP A 233 -13.30 -13.08 -15.67
N SER A 234 -14.47 -12.63 -16.13
CA SER A 234 -14.84 -12.69 -17.55
C SER A 234 -14.10 -11.65 -18.41
N VAL A 235 -13.81 -10.48 -17.84
CA VAL A 235 -13.28 -9.30 -18.55
C VAL A 235 -11.75 -9.13 -18.46
N GLN A 236 -11.06 -9.88 -17.61
CA GLN A 236 -9.61 -9.80 -17.44
C GLN A 236 -8.99 -11.15 -17.05
N SER A 237 -7.64 -11.22 -16.99
CA SER A 237 -6.90 -12.44 -16.65
C SER A 237 -5.74 -12.21 -15.66
N SER A 238 -5.67 -11.06 -15.01
CA SER A 238 -4.66 -10.75 -13.98
C SER A 238 -5.06 -11.29 -12.60
N PHE A 239 -6.34 -11.18 -12.27
CA PHE A 239 -6.95 -11.58 -11.00
C PHE A 239 -7.89 -12.76 -11.21
N HIS A 240 -7.92 -13.68 -10.25
CA HIS A 240 -8.91 -14.73 -10.10
C HIS A 240 -9.73 -14.50 -8.84
N PHE A 241 -11.04 -14.31 -8.97
CA PHE A 241 -11.92 -14.06 -7.83
C PHE A 241 -12.53 -15.36 -7.28
N THR A 242 -12.21 -15.70 -6.02
CA THR A 242 -12.75 -16.86 -5.30
C THR A 242 -13.84 -16.45 -4.30
N LEU A 243 -14.63 -17.42 -3.82
CA LEU A 243 -15.69 -17.16 -2.82
C LEU A 243 -15.34 -17.78 -1.48
N GLU A 244 -15.12 -16.94 -0.48
CA GLU A 244 -14.60 -17.35 0.83
C GLU A 244 -15.66 -17.35 1.92
N ARG A 245 -15.64 -18.37 2.78
CA ARG A 245 -16.62 -18.55 3.87
C ARG A 245 -16.14 -17.90 5.17
N LEU A 246 -16.16 -16.56 5.21
CA LEU A 246 -15.94 -15.79 6.43
C LEU A 246 -17.22 -15.09 6.88
N SER A 247 -17.30 -14.77 8.17
CA SER A 247 -18.47 -14.15 8.79
C SER A 247 -18.08 -13.18 9.90
N ALA A 248 -18.77 -12.05 9.99
CA ALA A 248 -18.59 -11.12 11.09
C ALA A 248 -19.18 -11.71 12.39
N PRO A 249 -18.42 -11.78 13.50
CA PRO A 249 -18.99 -12.16 14.78
C PRO A 249 -19.90 -11.05 15.30
N ARG A 250 -21.07 -11.39 15.87
CA ARG A 250 -22.09 -10.41 16.32
C ARG A 250 -21.53 -9.30 17.22
N LYS A 251 -20.51 -9.57 18.03
CA LYS A 251 -19.85 -8.58 18.91
C LYS A 251 -19.07 -7.48 18.19
N ALA A 252 -18.73 -7.66 16.91
CA ALA A 252 -18.15 -6.62 16.06
C ALA A 252 -19.21 -5.70 15.44
N LEU A 253 -20.49 -6.02 15.59
CA LEU A 253 -21.58 -5.15 15.17
C LEU A 253 -21.87 -4.12 16.26
N THR A 254 -22.23 -2.92 15.84
CA THR A 254 -22.66 -1.85 16.76
C THR A 254 -23.70 -0.98 16.04
N THR A 255 -24.27 0.01 16.73
CA THR A 255 -25.24 0.94 16.15
C THR A 255 -24.76 2.34 16.45
N MET A 256 -24.64 3.17 15.43
CA MET A 256 -24.25 4.58 15.52
C MET A 256 -25.28 5.38 14.72
N ASP A 257 -25.84 6.42 15.32
CA ASP A 257 -26.96 7.21 14.77
C ASP A 257 -28.13 6.36 14.23
N ARG A 258 -28.49 5.31 14.98
CA ARG A 258 -29.51 4.30 14.64
C ARG A 258 -29.18 3.42 13.42
N CYS A 259 -28.08 3.68 12.71
CA CYS A 259 -27.57 2.87 11.62
C CYS A 259 -26.69 1.70 12.14
N PRO A 260 -26.96 0.44 11.75
CA PRO A 260 -26.09 -0.68 12.08
C PRO A 260 -24.74 -0.60 11.36
N GLN A 261 -23.65 -0.64 12.13
CA GLN A 261 -22.27 -0.60 11.66
C GLN A 261 -21.55 -1.94 11.90
N LEU A 262 -20.55 -2.25 11.07
CA LEU A 262 -19.48 -3.19 11.39
C LEU A 262 -18.29 -2.38 11.93
N TYR A 263 -18.01 -2.50 13.23
CA TYR A 263 -16.94 -1.77 13.90
C TYR A 263 -15.66 -2.62 13.90
N LEU A 264 -14.74 -2.30 12.97
CA LEU A 264 -13.56 -3.10 12.64
C LEU A 264 -12.62 -3.38 13.84
N PRO A 265 -12.38 -2.43 14.77
CA PRO A 265 -11.58 -2.68 15.98
C PRO A 265 -12.11 -3.79 16.89
N ARG A 266 -13.42 -4.12 16.84
CA ARG A 266 -14.01 -5.23 17.61
C ARG A 266 -13.90 -6.60 16.92
N LEU A 267 -13.34 -6.69 15.70
CA LEU A 267 -13.06 -7.97 15.07
C LEU A 267 -11.95 -8.71 15.86
N PRO A 268 -12.25 -9.90 16.42
CA PRO A 268 -11.30 -10.60 17.27
C PRO A 268 -10.16 -11.22 16.45
N LYS A 269 -9.01 -11.49 17.09
CA LYS A 269 -7.90 -12.25 16.48
C LYS A 269 -8.35 -13.60 15.88
N SER A 270 -9.40 -14.23 16.43
CA SER A 270 -9.98 -15.46 15.87
C SER A 270 -10.73 -15.28 14.54
N PHE A 271 -11.16 -14.06 14.19
CA PHE A 271 -11.67 -13.74 12.86
C PHE A 271 -10.51 -13.84 11.84
N TYR A 272 -9.43 -13.10 12.08
CA TYR A 272 -8.26 -13.04 11.19
C TYR A 272 -7.52 -14.37 11.09
N LYS A 273 -7.46 -15.17 12.16
CA LYS A 273 -6.92 -16.55 12.10
C LYS A 273 -7.62 -17.48 11.09
N ARG A 274 -8.85 -17.17 10.64
CA ARG A 274 -9.54 -17.91 9.57
C ARG A 274 -9.14 -17.47 8.16
N VAL A 275 -8.44 -16.33 8.01
CA VAL A 275 -7.93 -15.81 6.74
C VAL A 275 -6.61 -16.48 6.37
N GLY A 276 -5.73 -16.74 7.35
CA GLY A 276 -4.42 -17.37 7.12
C GLY A 276 -4.45 -18.64 6.26
N PRO A 277 -5.37 -19.61 6.50
CA PRO A 277 -5.48 -20.84 5.70
C PRO A 277 -6.06 -20.67 4.27
N LEU A 278 -6.47 -19.46 3.87
CA LEU A 278 -7.08 -19.25 2.55
C LEU A 278 -6.01 -19.09 1.47
N ASP A 279 -6.11 -19.91 0.42
CA ASP A 279 -5.27 -19.90 -0.80
C ASP A 279 -5.61 -18.70 -1.70
N THR A 280 -5.33 -17.50 -1.18
CA THR A 280 -5.64 -16.20 -1.80
C THR A 280 -4.50 -15.22 -1.48
N ASP A 281 -4.20 -14.28 -2.36
CA ASP A 281 -3.24 -13.22 -2.03
C ASP A 281 -3.90 -12.16 -1.17
N ASN A 282 -5.14 -11.79 -1.50
CA ASN A 282 -5.97 -10.81 -0.79
C ASN A 282 -7.36 -11.34 -0.49
N VAL A 283 -8.00 -10.79 0.54
CA VAL A 283 -9.39 -11.09 0.90
C VAL A 283 -10.18 -9.80 1.10
N ILE A 284 -11.18 -9.60 0.24
CA ILE A 284 -12.15 -8.50 0.35
C ILE A 284 -13.38 -9.02 1.10
N CYS A 285 -13.63 -8.44 2.26
CA CYS A 285 -14.73 -8.79 3.14
C CYS A 285 -15.90 -7.80 2.94
N LEU A 286 -17.01 -8.29 2.40
CA LEU A 286 -18.17 -7.49 2.03
C LEU A 286 -19.29 -7.56 3.08
N THR A 287 -20.00 -6.45 3.32
CA THR A 287 -21.15 -6.41 4.24
C THR A 287 -22.21 -5.36 3.87
N ARG A 288 -23.45 -5.59 4.29
CA ARG A 288 -24.60 -4.68 4.17
C ARG A 288 -24.70 -3.65 5.30
N ARG A 289 -23.69 -3.55 6.15
CA ARG A 289 -23.57 -2.54 7.21
C ARG A 289 -22.47 -1.58 6.85
N PHE A 290 -22.67 -0.30 7.14
CA PHE A 290 -21.59 0.68 7.02
C PHE A 290 -20.42 0.30 7.95
N LEU A 291 -19.23 0.78 7.64
CA LEU A 291 -18.02 0.50 8.40
C LEU A 291 -17.77 1.59 9.43
N ALA A 292 -17.27 1.17 10.58
CA ALA A 292 -16.77 2.07 11.63
C ALA A 292 -15.39 1.64 12.12
N PHE A 293 -14.54 2.60 12.47
CA PHE A 293 -13.16 2.38 12.92
C PHE A 293 -12.66 3.55 13.78
N ASP A 294 -11.58 3.31 14.52
CA ASP A 294 -10.98 4.31 15.40
C ASP A 294 -10.04 5.23 14.62
N GLU A 295 -10.23 6.55 14.77
CA GLU A 295 -9.31 7.58 14.29
C GLU A 295 -8.86 8.43 15.48
N GLY A 296 -7.71 8.08 16.06
CA GLY A 296 -7.19 8.74 17.26
C GLY A 296 -8.07 8.47 18.49
N SER A 297 -8.73 9.51 18.99
CA SER A 297 -9.70 9.46 20.10
C SER A 297 -11.17 9.40 19.64
N TYR A 298 -11.42 9.45 18.33
CA TYR A 298 -12.75 9.48 17.74
C TYR A 298 -13.07 8.16 17.04
N VAL A 299 -14.36 7.85 16.89
CA VAL A 299 -14.82 6.75 16.03
C VAL A 299 -15.41 7.36 14.77
N ARG A 300 -14.84 7.00 13.62
CA ARG A 300 -15.43 7.25 12.30
C ARG A 300 -16.43 6.14 11.99
N TYR A 301 -17.52 6.48 11.33
CA TYR A 301 -18.62 5.59 10.97
C TYR A 301 -19.31 6.07 9.68
N ASN A 302 -20.24 5.29 9.14
CA ASN A 302 -20.85 5.53 7.83
C ASN A 302 -19.88 5.39 6.64
N HIS A 303 -18.74 4.71 6.79
CA HIS A 303 -17.80 4.51 5.68
C HIS A 303 -18.20 3.32 4.79
N LEU A 304 -17.93 3.44 3.48
CA LEU A 304 -18.10 2.35 2.52
C LEU A 304 -16.87 1.46 2.36
N THR A 305 -15.67 1.93 2.65
CA THR A 305 -14.46 1.08 2.65
C THR A 305 -13.61 1.29 3.90
N GLY A 306 -12.70 0.35 4.18
CA GLY A 306 -11.84 0.40 5.36
C GLY A 306 -10.76 -0.67 5.37
N ASP A 307 -9.56 -0.28 5.77
CA ASP A 307 -8.44 -1.17 6.00
C ASP A 307 -8.67 -2.11 7.20
N SER A 308 -8.05 -3.28 7.14
CA SER A 308 -7.97 -4.18 8.28
C SER A 308 -6.96 -3.68 9.32
N PRO A 309 -7.37 -3.50 10.60
CA PRO A 309 -6.47 -3.06 11.66
C PRO A 309 -5.47 -4.13 12.14
N ALA A 310 -5.53 -5.36 11.61
CA ALA A 310 -4.79 -6.51 12.16
C ALA A 310 -4.25 -7.53 11.14
N GLU A 311 -4.61 -7.42 9.87
CA GLU A 311 -4.21 -8.36 8.80
C GLU A 311 -4.12 -7.62 7.46
N PRO A 312 -2.91 -7.29 6.96
CA PRO A 312 -2.71 -6.49 5.76
C PRO A 312 -3.31 -7.05 4.46
N ARG A 313 -3.58 -8.36 4.40
CA ARG A 313 -4.26 -9.02 3.25
C ARG A 313 -5.78 -8.79 3.22
N VAL A 314 -6.37 -8.19 4.26
CA VAL A 314 -7.82 -8.02 4.38
C VAL A 314 -8.23 -6.57 4.14
N ARG A 315 -9.22 -6.38 3.26
CA ARG A 315 -9.95 -5.12 3.06
C ARG A 315 -11.43 -5.31 3.36
N PHE A 316 -12.11 -4.24 3.79
CA PHE A 316 -13.54 -4.26 4.07
C PHE A 316 -14.29 -3.33 3.11
N ILE A 317 -15.39 -3.83 2.53
CA ILE A 317 -16.30 -3.06 1.68
C ILE A 317 -17.72 -3.18 2.22
N SER A 318 -18.33 -2.05 2.56
CA SER A 318 -19.76 -1.95 2.69
C SER A 318 -20.42 -1.79 1.31
N TYR A 319 -21.57 -2.43 1.15
CA TYR A 319 -22.52 -2.13 0.07
C TYR A 319 -23.88 -1.69 0.63
N ALA A 320 -23.90 -1.12 1.84
CA ALA A 320 -25.06 -0.45 2.41
C ALA A 320 -25.45 0.78 1.57
N GLY A 321 -26.75 0.97 1.29
CA GLY A 321 -27.26 2.06 0.43
C GLY A 321 -26.95 1.93 -1.06
N LEU A 322 -25.95 1.12 -1.44
CA LEU A 322 -25.40 1.06 -2.80
C LEU A 322 -26.41 0.64 -3.89
N GLN A 323 -27.49 -0.06 -3.51
CA GLN A 323 -28.60 -0.41 -4.41
C GLN A 323 -29.26 0.84 -5.02
N GLU A 324 -29.55 1.86 -4.21
CA GLU A 324 -30.24 3.08 -4.64
C GLU A 324 -29.36 3.89 -5.61
N HIS A 325 -28.05 3.97 -5.31
CA HIS A 325 -27.06 4.61 -6.19
C HIS A 325 -26.84 3.84 -7.50
N ALA A 326 -26.90 2.50 -7.47
CA ALA A 326 -26.81 1.67 -8.68
C ALA A 326 -28.03 1.88 -9.60
N GLU A 327 -29.25 1.86 -9.02
CA GLU A 327 -30.50 2.13 -9.74
C GLU A 327 -30.51 3.54 -10.35
N ALA A 328 -30.14 4.57 -9.59
CA ALA A 328 -30.02 5.94 -10.09
C ALA A 328 -28.91 6.11 -11.16
N ALA A 329 -27.89 5.25 -11.16
CA ALA A 329 -26.86 5.21 -12.19
C ALA A 329 -27.26 4.41 -13.43
N GLY A 330 -28.31 3.58 -13.36
CA GLY A 330 -28.74 2.68 -14.44
C GLY A 330 -27.94 1.37 -14.53
N VAL A 331 -27.30 0.94 -13.44
CA VAL A 331 -26.46 -0.28 -13.37
C VAL A 331 -26.98 -1.24 -12.29
N THR A 332 -26.52 -2.50 -12.29
CA THR A 332 -26.91 -3.46 -11.24
C THR A 332 -26.08 -3.30 -9.97
N LEU A 333 -26.57 -3.83 -8.85
CA LEU A 333 -25.82 -3.87 -7.58
C LEU A 333 -24.48 -4.61 -7.74
N GLU A 334 -24.43 -5.68 -8.55
CA GLU A 334 -23.17 -6.37 -8.84
C GLU A 334 -22.14 -5.42 -9.47
N VAL A 335 -22.53 -4.59 -10.45
CA VAL A 335 -21.66 -3.60 -11.08
C VAL A 335 -21.16 -2.57 -10.06
N ALA A 336 -22.04 -2.12 -9.16
CA ALA A 336 -21.65 -1.16 -8.13
C ALA A 336 -20.70 -1.77 -7.06
N ILE A 337 -20.87 -3.05 -6.72
CA ILE A 337 -19.94 -3.77 -5.84
C ILE A 337 -18.60 -3.99 -6.55
N ALA A 338 -18.61 -4.38 -7.83
CA ALA A 338 -17.42 -4.51 -8.66
C ALA A 338 -16.64 -3.18 -8.79
N TYR A 339 -17.34 -2.05 -8.87
CA TYR A 339 -16.74 -0.71 -8.87
C TYR A 339 -15.93 -0.47 -7.58
N LEU A 340 -16.52 -0.73 -6.39
CA LEU A 340 -15.82 -0.58 -5.11
C LEU A 340 -14.67 -1.60 -4.96
N ILE A 341 -14.86 -2.86 -5.37
CA ILE A 341 -13.79 -3.87 -5.40
C ILE A 341 -12.62 -3.40 -6.26
N THR A 342 -12.89 -2.80 -7.42
CA THR A 342 -11.83 -2.35 -8.32
C THR A 342 -11.13 -1.11 -7.78
N ALA A 343 -11.84 -0.18 -7.14
CA ALA A 343 -11.23 0.95 -6.43
C ALA A 343 -10.27 0.46 -5.33
N GLU A 344 -10.72 -0.47 -4.48
CA GLU A 344 -9.89 -1.08 -3.43
C GLU A 344 -8.68 -1.84 -3.98
N LEU A 345 -8.81 -2.53 -5.12
CA LEU A 345 -7.68 -3.21 -5.74
C LEU A 345 -6.72 -2.25 -6.47
N VAL A 346 -7.19 -1.11 -6.98
CA VAL A 346 -6.34 -0.05 -7.55
C VAL A 346 -5.56 0.66 -6.44
N ASP A 347 -6.23 1.01 -5.33
CA ASP A 347 -5.56 1.48 -4.10
C ASP A 347 -4.52 0.44 -3.63
N TYR A 348 -4.90 -0.85 -3.61
CA TYR A 348 -4.02 -1.92 -3.19
C TYR A 348 -2.78 -2.03 -4.09
N PHE A 349 -2.93 -2.20 -5.40
CA PHE A 349 -1.78 -2.52 -6.26
C PHE A 349 -0.99 -1.30 -6.71
N LEU A 350 -1.65 -0.15 -6.90
CA LEU A 350 -1.07 0.99 -7.63
C LEU A 350 -0.89 2.25 -6.79
N ASP A 351 -1.47 2.29 -5.59
CA ASP A 351 -1.45 3.46 -4.71
C ASP A 351 -1.76 4.78 -5.42
N LEU A 352 -2.81 4.79 -6.24
CA LEU A 352 -3.32 6.06 -6.77
C LEU A 352 -3.88 6.95 -5.66
N GLY A 353 -4.20 6.33 -4.51
CA GLY A 353 -4.80 6.94 -3.33
C GLY A 353 -6.24 7.38 -3.56
N TYR A 354 -7.02 7.43 -2.48
CA TYR A 354 -8.28 8.16 -2.50
C TYR A 354 -8.01 9.67 -2.41
N HIS A 355 -8.53 10.43 -3.37
CA HIS A 355 -8.27 11.85 -3.53
C HIS A 355 -9.56 12.65 -3.75
N ASP A 356 -9.57 13.90 -3.30
CA ASP A 356 -10.74 14.78 -3.39
C ASP A 356 -10.86 15.41 -4.80
N GLN A 357 -12.07 15.82 -5.18
CA GLN A 357 -12.37 16.69 -6.33
C GLN A 357 -12.22 16.09 -7.74
N THR A 358 -12.40 14.78 -7.91
CA THR A 358 -12.49 14.18 -9.26
C THR A 358 -13.79 13.42 -9.47
N ARG A 359 -14.90 14.18 -9.49
CA ARG A 359 -16.26 13.68 -9.70
C ARG A 359 -16.28 12.51 -10.68
N ASN A 360 -16.92 11.43 -10.25
CA ASN A 360 -17.13 10.20 -11.01
C ASN A 360 -15.90 9.27 -11.11
N CYS A 361 -14.79 9.52 -10.41
CA CYS A 361 -13.67 8.58 -10.33
C CYS A 361 -13.93 7.48 -9.28
N PRO A 362 -13.48 6.22 -9.50
CA PRO A 362 -13.44 5.19 -8.45
C PRO A 362 -12.58 5.57 -7.24
N MET A 363 -11.61 6.47 -7.43
CA MET A 363 -10.70 6.96 -6.41
C MET A 363 -11.16 8.27 -5.74
N ASP A 364 -12.37 8.76 -6.04
CA ASP A 364 -12.88 10.01 -5.45
C ASP A 364 -13.24 9.77 -3.98
N ARG A 365 -12.63 10.53 -3.06
CA ARG A 365 -12.93 10.45 -1.62
C ARG A 365 -14.20 11.24 -1.32
N THR A 366 -15.36 10.65 -1.62
CA THR A 366 -16.63 11.30 -1.30
C THR A 366 -17.10 10.99 0.13
N GLU A 367 -17.47 12.05 0.86
CA GLU A 367 -18.21 11.96 2.13
C GLU A 367 -19.73 11.84 1.91
N ASP A 368 -20.22 12.16 0.70
CA ASP A 368 -21.62 12.04 0.29
C ASP A 368 -21.76 10.92 -0.75
N HIS A 369 -22.21 9.75 -0.31
CA HIS A 369 -22.38 8.58 -1.18
C HIS A 369 -23.26 8.81 -2.41
N SER A 370 -24.09 9.87 -2.46
CA SER A 370 -24.84 10.23 -3.66
C SER A 370 -23.95 10.57 -4.86
N GLU A 371 -22.73 11.08 -4.63
CA GLU A 371 -21.75 11.39 -5.69
C GLU A 371 -21.24 10.13 -6.41
N LEU A 372 -21.30 8.95 -5.77
CA LEU A 372 -20.98 7.67 -6.41
C LEU A 372 -21.85 7.41 -7.64
N THR A 373 -23.10 7.89 -7.67
CA THR A 373 -24.04 7.68 -8.79
C THR A 373 -23.45 8.12 -10.12
N GLY A 374 -22.71 9.23 -10.14
CA GLY A 374 -22.06 9.72 -11.35
C GLY A 374 -20.88 8.82 -11.78
N GLY A 375 -20.11 8.31 -10.82
CA GLY A 375 -19.03 7.34 -11.06
C GLY A 375 -19.53 5.98 -11.52
N LEU A 376 -20.60 5.49 -10.91
CA LEU A 376 -21.29 4.27 -11.30
C LEU A 376 -21.88 4.37 -12.71
N ARG A 377 -22.38 5.55 -13.12
CA ARG A 377 -22.87 5.79 -14.49
C ARG A 377 -21.73 5.90 -15.50
N ALA A 378 -20.66 6.61 -15.15
CA ALA A 378 -19.55 6.92 -16.06
C ALA A 378 -18.56 5.76 -16.24
N GLY A 379 -18.28 5.03 -15.16
CA GLY A 379 -17.34 3.93 -15.06
C GLY A 379 -16.06 4.04 -15.88
N HIS A 380 -15.30 5.09 -15.63
CA HIS A 380 -13.92 5.22 -16.07
C HIS A 380 -13.13 5.96 -14.99
N PHE A 381 -11.81 5.80 -15.00
CA PHE A 381 -10.94 6.60 -14.16
C PHE A 381 -10.89 8.03 -14.66
N CYS A 382 -10.81 9.01 -13.75
CA CYS A 382 -10.60 10.41 -14.12
C CYS A 382 -9.24 10.59 -14.84
N LYS A 383 -9.03 11.75 -15.48
CA LYS A 383 -7.86 11.98 -16.34
C LYS A 383 -6.51 11.78 -15.63
N SER A 384 -6.40 12.06 -14.33
CA SER A 384 -5.20 11.81 -13.52
C SER A 384 -4.98 10.30 -13.32
N CYS A 385 -5.95 9.58 -12.76
CA CYS A 385 -5.86 8.14 -12.56
C CYS A 385 -5.66 7.37 -13.86
N ALA A 386 -6.32 7.78 -14.96
CA ALA A 386 -6.09 7.21 -16.28
C ALA A 386 -4.63 7.36 -16.72
N ARG A 387 -4.03 8.56 -16.62
CA ARG A 387 -2.61 8.77 -16.93
C ARG A 387 -1.68 7.96 -16.03
N ALA A 388 -2.02 7.81 -14.75
CA ALA A 388 -1.25 7.00 -13.81
C ALA A 388 -1.35 5.49 -14.11
N LEU A 389 -2.46 5.03 -14.69
CA LEU A 389 -2.62 3.67 -15.22
C LEU A 389 -1.84 3.46 -16.54
N ASP A 390 -1.60 4.50 -17.34
CA ASP A 390 -0.97 4.35 -18.67
C ASP A 390 0.56 4.28 -18.64
N LYS A 391 1.22 4.59 -17.52
CA LYS A 391 2.70 4.62 -17.37
C LYS A 391 3.33 3.22 -17.18
N GLY A 392 3.03 2.28 -18.06
CA GLY A 392 3.54 0.90 -17.95
C GLY A 392 3.04 0.13 -16.72
N THR A 393 1.97 0.64 -16.11
CA THR A 393 1.50 0.28 -14.78
C THR A 393 0.90 -1.13 -14.77
N PRO A 394 1.33 -2.04 -13.87
CA PRO A 394 0.79 -3.39 -13.79
C PRO A 394 -0.74 -3.42 -13.69
N PHE A 395 -1.36 -4.39 -14.37
CA PHE A 395 -2.81 -4.63 -14.34
C PHE A 395 -3.69 -3.46 -14.82
N ALA A 396 -3.14 -2.40 -15.41
CA ALA A 396 -3.92 -1.24 -15.87
C ALA A 396 -5.05 -1.60 -16.84
N SER A 397 -4.80 -2.53 -17.76
CA SER A 397 -5.82 -3.08 -18.66
C SER A 397 -6.92 -3.84 -17.90
N ALA A 398 -6.54 -4.63 -16.89
CA ALA A 398 -7.48 -5.36 -16.04
C ALA A 398 -8.36 -4.39 -15.24
N PHE A 399 -7.79 -3.38 -14.57
CA PHE A 399 -8.57 -2.40 -13.82
C PHE A 399 -9.51 -1.57 -14.68
N ARG A 400 -9.10 -1.18 -15.89
CA ARG A 400 -9.99 -0.52 -16.86
C ARG A 400 -11.15 -1.43 -17.27
N ALA A 401 -10.88 -2.71 -17.57
CA ALA A 401 -11.91 -3.67 -17.95
C ALA A 401 -12.88 -3.99 -16.78
N MET A 402 -12.36 -4.10 -15.56
CA MET A 402 -13.15 -4.34 -14.34
C MET A 402 -14.03 -3.14 -13.98
N ILE A 403 -13.50 -1.91 -14.05
CA ILE A 403 -14.31 -0.70 -13.84
C ILE A 403 -15.41 -0.57 -14.91
N ALA A 404 -15.11 -0.91 -16.17
CA ALA A 404 -16.07 -0.84 -17.27
C ALA A 404 -17.11 -1.99 -17.27
N TRP A 405 -16.94 -3.03 -16.45
CA TRP A 405 -17.81 -4.21 -16.48
C TRP A 405 -19.29 -3.88 -16.23
N GLY A 406 -20.17 -4.46 -17.05
CA GLY A 406 -21.63 -4.27 -16.96
C GLY A 406 -22.13 -2.93 -17.49
N ARG A 407 -21.39 -2.29 -18.40
CA ARG A 407 -21.82 -1.15 -19.23
C ARG A 407 -21.62 -1.44 -20.72
#